data_AF-A0A2E2VA99-F1
#
_entry.id   AF-A0A2E2VA99-F1
#
_cell.length_a   1.000
_cell.length_b   1.000
_cell.length_c   1.000
_cell.angle_alpha   90.00
_cell.angle_beta   90.00
_cell.angle_gamma   90.00
#
_symmetry.space_group_name_H-M   'P 1'
#
loop_
_entity.id
_entity.type
_entity.pdbx_description
1 polymer ?
#
loop_
_entity_poly.entity_id
_entity_poly.type
_entity_poly.pdbx_seq_one_letter_code
_entity_poly.pdbx_strand_id
1 'polypeptide(L)'
;MEIYKNTYGFTLIETLIGILMTTVICSTLFLGITQAKLYLEAIRVKEKAFIELKNFTNEWKSMVAAGVSNFPSDSNSGEKVPLKIDSNGNTTLEGNLYKKITKATNSGQYSIYYNIQTYITWDKKNLFFNKEKSLLDTLSFNTYQIQFNIQ
;
A
#
# COMPACT_ATOMS: atom_id res chain seq x y z
N MET A 1 15.83 -68.35 9.18
CA MET A 1 15.91 -66.95 8.71
C MET A 1 15.55 -66.08 9.90
N GLU A 2 16.55 -65.68 10.69
CA GLU A 2 16.32 -64.87 11.89
C GLU A 2 16.16 -63.40 11.49
N ILE A 3 15.00 -62.83 11.80
CA ILE A 3 14.73 -61.41 11.64
C ILE A 3 15.37 -60.72 12.84
N TYR A 4 16.52 -60.06 12.63
CA TYR A 4 17.11 -59.18 13.63
C TYR A 4 16.17 -58.01 13.92
N LYS A 5 15.43 -58.11 15.03
CA LYS A 5 14.57 -57.04 15.51
C LYS A 5 15.44 -56.06 16.29
N ASN A 6 15.83 -54.96 15.66
CA ASN A 6 16.59 -53.88 16.28
C ASN A 6 15.70 -53.16 17.31
N THR A 7 15.73 -53.60 18.58
CA THR A 7 14.93 -53.05 19.70
C THR A 7 15.71 -52.04 20.53
N TYR A 8 16.64 -51.30 19.94
CA TYR A 8 17.28 -50.17 20.61
C TYR A 8 16.34 -48.95 20.55
N GLY A 9 15.82 -48.54 21.71
CA GLY A 9 15.03 -47.31 21.86
C GLY A 9 15.91 -46.06 21.85
N PHE A 10 15.29 -44.89 21.78
CA PHE A 10 16.00 -43.61 21.84
C PHE A 10 16.61 -43.37 23.22
N THR A 11 17.84 -42.87 23.23
CA THR A 11 18.48 -42.42 24.47
C THR A 11 17.91 -41.07 24.91
N LEU A 12 17.88 -40.80 26.21
CA LEU A 12 17.32 -39.55 26.76
C LEU A 12 18.07 -38.29 26.25
N ILE A 13 19.38 -38.42 25.98
CA ILE A 13 20.18 -37.34 25.39
C ILE A 13 19.83 -37.08 23.92
N GLU A 14 19.51 -38.12 23.16
CA GLU A 14 19.14 -38.01 21.74
C GLU A 14 17.74 -37.41 21.57
N THR A 15 16.80 -37.71 22.46
CA THR A 15 15.50 -37.03 22.46
C THR A 15 15.65 -35.57 22.85
N LEU A 16 16.52 -35.25 23.82
CA LEU A 16 16.79 -33.88 24.24
C LEU A 16 17.41 -33.03 23.12
N ILE A 17 18.40 -33.56 22.39
CA ILE A 17 19.01 -32.83 21.27
C ILE A 17 18.02 -32.64 20.11
N GLY A 18 17.15 -33.63 19.86
CA GLY A 18 16.09 -33.54 18.85
C GLY A 18 15.06 -32.45 19.17
N ILE A 19 14.61 -32.37 20.42
CA ILE A 19 13.68 -31.32 20.88
C ILE A 19 14.36 -29.94 20.81
N LEU A 20 15.66 -29.85 21.17
CA LEU A 20 16.40 -28.60 21.08
C LEU A 20 16.54 -28.11 19.62
N MET A 21 16.88 -28.99 18.68
CA MET A 21 16.97 -28.61 17.27
C MET A 21 15.62 -28.19 16.69
N THR A 22 14.57 -28.95 16.97
CA THR A 22 13.21 -28.64 16.46
C THR A 22 12.66 -27.34 17.02
N THR A 23 12.93 -27.01 18.29
CA THR A 23 12.52 -25.72 18.89
C THR A 23 13.24 -24.53 18.27
N VAL A 24 14.54 -24.64 17.98
CA VAL A 24 15.30 -23.59 17.28
C VAL A 24 14.74 -23.39 15.87
N ILE A 25 14.52 -24.47 15.12
CA ILE A 25 13.96 -24.41 13.77
C ILE A 25 12.57 -23.76 13.79
N CYS A 26 11.68 -24.22 14.69
CA CYS A 26 10.34 -23.65 14.83
C CYS A 26 10.36 -22.15 15.14
N SER A 27 11.28 -21.71 16.01
CA SER A 27 11.45 -20.30 16.36
C SER A 27 11.83 -19.45 15.14
N THR A 28 12.78 -19.93 14.33
CA THR A 28 13.18 -19.21 13.10
C THR A 28 12.06 -19.15 12.07
N LEU A 29 11.30 -20.24 11.89
CA LEU A 29 10.15 -20.28 10.99
C LEU A 29 9.07 -19.28 11.43
N PHE A 30 8.77 -19.21 12.72
CA PHE A 30 7.77 -18.29 13.25
C PHE A 30 8.14 -16.81 13.00
N LEU A 31 9.42 -16.48 13.16
CA LEU A 31 9.94 -15.15 12.82
C LEU A 31 9.77 -14.84 11.33
N GLY A 32 10.08 -15.80 10.45
CA GLY A 32 9.89 -15.66 9.00
C GLY A 32 8.43 -15.44 8.61
N ILE A 33 7.51 -16.26 9.15
CA ILE A 33 6.07 -16.16 8.91
C ILE A 33 5.53 -14.80 9.37
N THR A 34 5.98 -14.34 10.55
CA THR A 34 5.55 -13.05 11.10
C THR A 34 5.97 -11.89 10.19
N GLN A 35 7.21 -11.90 9.70
CA GLN A 35 7.70 -10.89 8.75
C GLN A 35 6.93 -10.92 7.44
N ALA A 36 6.69 -12.10 6.87
CA ALA A 36 5.93 -12.25 5.63
C ALA A 36 4.49 -11.72 5.79
N LYS A 37 3.84 -12.00 6.93
CA LYS A 37 2.49 -11.50 7.21
C LYS A 37 2.44 -9.97 7.26
N LEU A 38 3.37 -9.33 7.98
CA LEU A 38 3.45 -7.87 8.05
C LEU A 38 3.70 -7.25 6.67
N TYR A 39 4.55 -7.87 5.85
CA TYR A 39 4.81 -7.43 4.49
C TYR A 39 3.57 -7.54 3.58
N LEU A 40 2.82 -8.64 3.67
CA LEU A 40 1.57 -8.79 2.92
C LEU A 40 0.50 -7.78 3.36
N GLU A 41 0.41 -7.46 4.65
CA GLU A 41 -0.47 -6.39 5.12
C GLU A 41 -0.05 -5.02 4.56
N ALA A 42 1.25 -4.72 4.51
CA ALA A 42 1.76 -3.50 3.88
C ALA A 42 1.37 -3.40 2.41
N ILE A 43 1.50 -4.49 1.66
CA ILE A 43 1.14 -4.55 0.24
C ILE A 43 -0.35 -4.29 0.05
N ARG A 44 -1.21 -4.92 0.85
CA ARG A 44 -2.67 -4.72 0.75
C ARG A 44 -3.07 -3.26 0.95
N VAL A 45 -2.45 -2.58 1.91
CA VAL A 45 -2.67 -1.15 2.13
C VAL A 45 -2.22 -0.33 0.92
N LYS A 46 -1.04 -0.62 0.37
CA LYS A 46 -0.52 0.04 -0.83
C LYS A 46 -1.41 -0.16 -2.06
N GLU A 47 -1.89 -1.38 -2.27
CA GLU A 47 -2.76 -1.73 -3.38
C GLU A 47 -4.09 -0.98 -3.28
N LYS A 48 -4.69 -0.91 -2.10
CA LYS A 48 -5.90 -0.13 -1.89
C LYS A 48 -5.66 1.37 -2.10
N ALA A 49 -4.57 1.91 -1.55
CA ALA A 49 -4.19 3.31 -1.79
C ALA A 49 -4.00 3.63 -3.28
N PHE A 50 -3.41 2.70 -4.03
CA PHE A 50 -3.25 2.80 -5.48
C PHE A 50 -4.59 2.82 -6.22
N ILE A 51 -5.52 1.94 -5.86
CA ILE A 51 -6.86 1.89 -6.48
C ILE A 51 -7.60 3.21 -6.25
N GLU A 52 -7.59 3.71 -5.02
CA GLU A 52 -8.26 4.97 -4.67
C GLU A 52 -7.63 6.17 -5.38
N LEU A 53 -6.29 6.24 -5.40
CA LEU A 53 -5.57 7.28 -6.13
C LEU A 53 -5.86 7.22 -7.64
N LYS A 54 -5.97 6.01 -8.23
CA LYS A 54 -6.33 5.83 -9.63
C LYS A 54 -7.75 6.34 -9.90
N ASN A 55 -8.71 5.99 -9.06
CA ASN A 55 -10.09 6.42 -9.19
C ASN A 55 -10.21 7.95 -9.10
N PHE A 56 -9.58 8.54 -8.08
CA PHE A 56 -9.49 9.99 -7.91
C PHE A 56 -8.86 10.67 -9.13
N THR A 57 -7.75 10.13 -9.64
CA THR A 57 -7.10 10.67 -10.86
C THR A 57 -8.01 10.59 -12.08
N ASN A 58 -8.73 9.47 -12.25
CA ASN A 58 -9.67 9.30 -13.36
C ASN A 58 -10.85 10.27 -13.28
N GLU A 59 -11.35 10.54 -12.08
CA GLU A 59 -12.37 11.55 -11.86
C GLU A 59 -11.91 12.94 -12.32
N TRP A 60 -10.71 13.37 -11.90
CA TRP A 60 -10.15 14.65 -12.34
C TRP A 60 -9.84 14.71 -13.83
N LYS A 61 -9.36 13.60 -14.42
CA LYS A 61 -9.21 13.49 -15.87
C LYS A 61 -10.54 13.64 -16.60
N SER A 62 -11.61 13.04 -16.08
CA SER A 62 -12.95 13.16 -16.63
C SER A 62 -13.46 14.59 -16.55
N MET A 63 -13.29 15.27 -15.41
CA MET A 63 -13.67 16.68 -15.25
C MET A 63 -12.92 17.61 -16.20
N VAL A 64 -11.61 17.38 -16.41
CA VAL A 64 -10.81 18.11 -17.40
C VAL A 64 -11.33 17.86 -18.82
N ALA A 65 -11.64 16.61 -19.16
CA ALA A 65 -12.17 16.26 -20.49
C ALA A 65 -13.57 16.85 -20.75
N ALA A 66 -14.41 16.93 -19.71
CA ALA A 66 -15.73 17.59 -19.75
C ALA A 66 -15.64 19.12 -19.87
N GLY A 67 -14.45 19.69 -19.68
CA GLY A 67 -14.17 21.09 -19.89
C GLY A 67 -14.37 22.00 -18.70
N VAL A 68 -14.31 21.44 -17.48
CA VAL A 68 -14.24 22.22 -16.25
C VAL A 68 -12.92 23.01 -16.24
N SER A 69 -13.00 24.32 -16.06
CA SER A 69 -11.84 25.22 -16.08
C SER A 69 -11.43 25.74 -14.70
N ASN A 70 -12.31 25.60 -13.71
CA ASN A 70 -12.05 26.03 -12.33
C ASN A 70 -11.79 24.81 -11.44
N PHE A 71 -10.52 24.56 -11.12
CA PHE A 71 -10.12 23.48 -10.22
C PHE A 71 -9.87 24.04 -8.82
N PRO A 72 -10.62 23.60 -7.80
CA PRO A 72 -10.35 24.03 -6.43
C PRO A 72 -8.95 23.54 -6.01
N SER A 73 -8.18 24.44 -5.41
CA SER A 73 -6.90 24.10 -4.78
C SER A 73 -7.18 23.40 -3.45
N ASP A 74 -6.67 22.18 -3.28
CA ASP A 74 -6.73 21.47 -2.00
C ASP A 74 -5.69 22.06 -1.04
N SER A 75 -6.00 23.23 -0.47
CA SER A 75 -4.99 24.04 0.22
C SER A 75 -4.58 23.51 1.60
N ASN A 76 -5.45 22.83 2.37
CA ASN A 76 -5.12 22.51 3.77
C ASN A 76 -5.54 21.12 4.29
N SER A 77 -6.49 20.43 3.67
CA SER A 77 -6.87 19.06 4.03
C SER A 77 -7.21 18.31 2.77
N GLY A 78 -6.37 17.37 2.37
CA GLY A 78 -6.67 16.47 1.27
C GLY A 78 -7.96 15.68 1.52
N GLU A 79 -8.51 15.06 0.49
CA GLU A 79 -9.68 14.19 0.61
C GLU A 79 -9.30 12.94 1.40
N LYS A 80 -10.05 12.65 2.47
CA LYS A 80 -9.76 11.54 3.39
C LYS A 80 -10.38 10.26 2.87
N VAL A 81 -9.57 9.20 2.74
CA VAL A 81 -10.02 7.90 2.27
C VAL A 81 -9.62 6.79 3.25
N PRO A 82 -10.55 5.89 3.62
CA PRO A 82 -10.24 4.78 4.53
C PRO A 82 -9.42 3.69 3.82
N LEU A 83 -8.13 3.56 4.17
CA LEU A 83 -7.24 2.53 3.62
C LEU A 83 -7.34 1.20 4.37
N LYS A 84 -7.62 1.20 5.67
CA LYS A 84 -7.85 -0.03 6.45
C LYS A 84 -9.06 0.15 7.35
N ILE A 85 -9.96 -0.82 7.31
CA ILE A 85 -11.19 -0.87 8.11
C ILE A 85 -11.08 -2.08 9.02
N ASP A 86 -11.41 -1.90 10.30
CA ASP A 86 -11.47 -2.99 11.27
C ASP A 86 -12.73 -3.85 11.06
N SER A 87 -12.77 -5.05 11.66
CA SER A 87 -13.95 -5.93 11.64
C SER A 87 -15.23 -5.24 12.16
N ASN A 88 -15.08 -4.20 12.97
CA ASN A 88 -16.18 -3.40 13.51
C ASN A 88 -16.61 -2.23 12.59
N GLY A 89 -16.05 -2.11 11.39
CA GLY A 89 -16.35 -1.03 10.44
C GLY A 89 -15.62 0.29 10.72
N ASN A 90 -14.76 0.36 11.74
CA ASN A 90 -14.01 1.56 12.10
C ASN A 90 -12.75 1.72 11.24
N THR A 91 -12.49 2.93 10.74
CA THR A 91 -11.27 3.22 9.98
C THR A 91 -10.05 3.22 10.89
N THR A 92 -9.15 2.25 10.68
CA THR A 92 -7.89 2.14 11.44
C THR A 92 -6.75 2.91 10.78
N LEU A 93 -6.82 3.08 9.46
CA LEU A 93 -5.83 3.82 8.68
C LEU A 93 -6.51 4.69 7.63
N GLU A 94 -6.24 5.98 7.68
CA GLU A 94 -6.70 6.98 6.73
C GLU A 94 -5.54 7.42 5.81
N GLY A 95 -5.84 7.60 4.53
CA GLY A 95 -4.98 8.26 3.56
C GLY A 95 -5.56 9.62 3.18
N ASN A 96 -4.70 10.60 2.93
CA ASN A 96 -5.10 11.91 2.42
C ASN A 96 -4.71 12.02 0.95
N LEU A 97 -5.69 12.26 0.09
CA LEU A 97 -5.54 12.50 -1.34
C LEU A 97 -5.39 13.98 -1.63
N TYR A 98 -4.47 14.31 -2.52
CA TYR A 98 -4.22 15.67 -2.95
C TYR A 98 -4.12 15.72 -4.47
N LYS A 99 -4.52 16.85 -5.05
CA LYS A 99 -4.35 17.14 -6.47
C LYS A 99 -3.65 18.47 -6.70
N LYS A 100 -2.99 18.56 -7.84
CA LYS A 100 -2.49 19.78 -8.43
C LYS A 100 -2.72 19.71 -9.93
N ILE A 101 -3.66 20.53 -10.40
CA ILE A 101 -4.01 20.62 -11.83
C ILE A 101 -3.48 21.95 -12.34
N THR A 102 -2.64 21.91 -13.37
CA THR A 102 -2.02 23.10 -13.96
C THR A 102 -2.22 23.09 -15.48
N LYS A 103 -2.62 24.23 -16.03
CA LYS A 103 -2.72 24.42 -17.47
C LYS A 103 -1.31 24.53 -18.07
N ALA A 104 -1.02 23.76 -19.12
CA ALA A 104 0.26 23.84 -19.80
C ALA A 104 0.31 25.05 -20.73
N THR A 105 1.48 25.69 -20.80
CA THR A 105 1.72 26.92 -21.56
C THR A 105 1.51 26.73 -23.07
N ASN A 106 1.71 25.51 -23.59
CA ASN A 106 1.59 25.18 -25.02
C ASN A 106 0.15 24.82 -25.44
N SER A 107 -0.86 25.36 -24.76
CA SER A 107 -2.27 25.13 -25.10
C SER A 107 -2.64 25.92 -26.36
N GLY A 108 -3.15 25.23 -27.39
CA GLY A 108 -3.59 25.83 -28.64
C GLY A 108 -5.06 26.27 -28.63
N GLN A 109 -5.52 26.85 -29.73
CA GLN A 109 -6.89 27.37 -29.88
C GLN A 109 -7.97 26.26 -29.82
N TYR A 110 -7.64 25.06 -30.30
CA TYR A 110 -8.56 23.92 -30.41
C TYR A 110 -8.36 22.87 -29.31
N SER A 111 -7.20 22.87 -28.63
CA SER A 111 -6.87 21.90 -27.60
C SER A 111 -6.13 22.56 -26.43
N ILE A 112 -6.68 22.38 -25.24
CA ILE A 112 -6.05 22.83 -23.99
C ILE A 112 -5.43 21.62 -23.31
N TYR A 113 -4.18 21.75 -22.88
CA TYR A 113 -3.45 20.71 -22.18
C TYR A 113 -3.42 21.01 -20.68
N TYR A 114 -3.82 20.04 -19.87
CA TYR A 114 -3.68 20.10 -18.41
C TYR A 114 -2.72 19.01 -17.93
N ASN A 115 -1.82 19.41 -17.03
CA ASN A 115 -1.02 18.51 -16.23
C ASN A 115 -1.75 18.25 -14.92
N ILE A 116 -2.06 16.99 -14.66
CA ILE A 116 -2.75 16.50 -13.47
C ILE A 116 -1.74 15.70 -12.65
N GLN A 117 -1.35 16.28 -11.51
CA GLN A 117 -0.55 15.60 -10.51
C GLN A 117 -1.45 15.24 -9.33
N THR A 118 -1.53 13.97 -8.98
CA THR A 118 -2.26 13.47 -7.82
C THR A 118 -1.31 12.72 -6.92
N TYR A 119 -1.52 12.80 -5.61
CA TYR A 119 -0.75 12.00 -4.66
C TYR A 119 -1.57 11.65 -3.43
N ILE A 120 -1.25 10.51 -2.83
CA ILE A 120 -1.85 10.05 -1.58
C ILE A 120 -0.75 9.85 -0.54
N THR A 121 -0.98 10.35 0.67
CA THR A 121 -0.08 10.19 1.82
C THR A 121 -0.79 9.44 2.93
N TRP A 122 -0.13 8.49 3.56
CA TRP A 122 -0.67 7.78 4.72
C TRP A 122 0.43 7.46 5.74
N ASP A 123 0.04 7.30 7.00
CA ASP A 123 0.97 6.97 8.08
C ASP A 123 1.39 5.50 8.00
N LYS A 124 2.70 5.25 7.91
CA LYS A 124 3.28 3.91 7.95
C LYS A 124 3.38 3.45 9.40
N LYS A 125 2.24 3.24 10.07
CA LYS A 125 2.26 2.67 11.43
C LYS A 125 2.77 1.22 11.41
N ASN A 126 3.88 1.00 12.10
CA ASN A 126 4.36 -0.31 12.62
C ASN A 126 4.33 -1.50 11.65
N LEU A 127 4.79 -1.34 10.41
CA LEU A 127 4.90 -2.47 9.48
C LEU A 127 6.21 -3.27 9.64
N PHE A 128 7.18 -2.75 10.38
CA PHE A 128 8.46 -3.40 10.66
C PHE A 128 8.88 -3.08 12.09
N PHE A 129 9.70 -3.92 12.70
CA PHE A 129 10.24 -3.80 14.07
C PHE A 129 11.04 -2.50 14.36
N ASN A 130 10.96 -1.49 13.50
CA ASN A 130 11.59 -0.20 13.69
C ASN A 130 10.57 0.81 14.21
N LYS A 131 10.68 1.12 15.50
CA LYS A 131 9.80 2.02 16.27
C LYS A 131 10.16 3.50 16.10
N GLU A 132 11.05 3.83 15.18
CA GLU A 132 11.58 5.19 15.04
C GLU A 132 11.02 5.90 13.82
N LYS A 133 10.16 6.88 14.12
CA LYS A 133 9.50 7.87 13.24
C LYS A 133 8.26 7.37 12.50
N SER A 134 7.18 8.15 12.66
CA SER A 134 6.00 8.17 11.79
C SER A 134 6.42 8.52 10.37
N LEU A 135 6.91 7.53 9.64
CA LEU A 135 7.26 7.69 8.24
C LEU A 135 5.95 7.76 7.46
N LEU A 136 5.72 8.85 6.75
CA LEU A 136 4.64 8.92 5.77
C LEU A 136 5.08 8.14 4.53
N ASP A 137 4.26 7.22 4.06
CA ASP A 137 4.44 6.62 2.75
C ASP A 137 3.63 7.46 1.74
N THR A 138 4.14 7.59 0.53
CA THR A 138 3.55 8.48 -0.49
C THR A 138 3.56 7.78 -1.83
N LEU A 139 2.42 7.81 -2.51
CA LEU A 139 2.30 7.40 -3.90
C LEU A 139 1.81 8.59 -4.71
N SER A 140 2.44 8.83 -5.86
CA SER A 140 2.12 9.95 -6.73
C SER A 140 1.92 9.49 -8.17
N PHE A 141 0.95 10.07 -8.84
CA PHE A 141 0.76 9.99 -10.28
C PHE A 141 0.89 11.36 -10.93
N ASN A 142 1.45 11.35 -12.13
CA ASN A 142 1.54 12.51 -13.00
C ASN A 142 1.05 12.10 -14.39
N THR A 143 0.06 12.82 -14.91
CA THR A 143 -0.55 12.51 -16.21
C THR A 143 -0.99 13.78 -16.93
N TYR A 144 -1.02 13.71 -18.26
CA TYR A 144 -1.48 14.79 -19.11
C TYR A 144 -2.86 14.46 -19.67
N GLN A 145 -3.75 15.44 -19.68
CA GLN A 145 -5.09 15.32 -20.23
C GLN A 145 -5.37 16.47 -21.19
N ILE A 146 -5.98 16.13 -22.33
CA ILE A 146 -6.40 17.09 -23.35
C ILE A 146 -7.89 17.39 -23.14
N GLN A 147 -8.22 18.67 -23.17
CA GLN A 147 -9.59 19.17 -23.31
C GLN A 147 -9.76 19.65 -24.76
N PHE A 148 -10.73 19.08 -25.47
CA PHE A 148 -11.08 19.55 -26.81
C PHE A 148 -12.08 20.70 -26.69
N ASN A 149 -11.77 21.82 -27.33
CA ASN A 149 -12.71 22.93 -27.45
C ASN A 149 -13.54 22.70 -28.72
N ILE A 150 -14.68 22.01 -28.57
CA ILE A 150 -15.62 21.79 -29.66
C ILE A 150 -16.66 22.90 -29.54
N GLN A 151 -16.50 23.94 -30.38
CA GLN A 151 -17.55 24.94 -30.62
C GLN A 151 -18.61 24.39 -31.56
#